data_AF-A0A2N4UXC0-F1
#
_entry.id   AF-A0A2N4UXC0-F1
#
_cell.length_a   1.000
_cell.length_b   1.000
_cell.length_c   1.000
_cell.angle_alpha   90.00
_cell.angle_beta   90.00
_cell.angle_gamma   90.00
#
_symmetry.space_group_name_H-M   'P 1'
#
loop_
_entity.id
_entity.type
_entity.pdbx_description
1 polymer ?
#
loop_
_entity_poly.entity_id
_entity_poly.type
_entity_poly.pdbx_seq_one_letter_code
_entity_poly.pdbx_strand_id
1 'polypeptide(L)'
;MNKIISVFLVLLAFSGWITGGVLIYGVNMNRDYATKMAGENAFNIIEQSLHNDHSEAVILANIELWKQDGWTAQIGSIITLCQSDPQRFQQWVSAKNIPQICKEAK
;
A
#
# COMPACT_ATOMS: atom_id res chain seq x y z
N MET A 1 -24.91 -44.48 -18.50
CA MET A 1 -24.77 -43.41 -17.48
C MET A 1 -26.11 -42.68 -17.36
N ASN A 2 -26.65 -42.52 -16.15
CA ASN A 2 -27.95 -41.85 -15.98
C ASN A 2 -27.81 -40.37 -16.37
N LYS A 3 -28.60 -39.91 -17.34
CA LYS A 3 -28.56 -38.53 -17.86
C LYS A 3 -28.71 -37.50 -16.76
N ILE A 4 -29.52 -37.80 -15.73
CA ILE A 4 -29.71 -36.93 -14.57
C ILE A 4 -28.41 -36.80 -13.77
N ILE A 5 -27.73 -37.92 -13.50
CA ILE A 5 -26.44 -37.92 -12.80
C ILE A 5 -25.39 -37.14 -13.59
N SER A 6 -25.34 -37.32 -14.92
CA SER A 6 -24.43 -36.55 -15.77
C SER A 6 -24.67 -35.05 -15.69
N VAL A 7 -25.94 -34.61 -15.70
CA VAL A 7 -26.29 -33.19 -15.56
C VAL A 7 -25.89 -32.65 -14.19
N PHE A 8 -26.14 -33.39 -13.10
CA PHE A 8 -25.71 -32.99 -11.76
C PHE A 8 -24.18 -32.87 -11.65
N LEU A 9 -23.42 -33.79 -12.22
CA LEU A 9 -21.96 -33.73 -12.21
C LEU A 9 -21.43 -32.51 -12.98
N VAL A 10 -22.07 -32.18 -14.11
CA VAL A 10 -21.74 -30.97 -14.88
C VAL A 10 -22.04 -29.71 -14.06
N LEU A 11 -23.22 -29.62 -13.44
CA LEU A 11 -23.58 -28.47 -12.60
C LEU A 11 -22.66 -28.32 -11.38
N LEU A 12 -22.29 -29.42 -10.72
CA LEU A 12 -21.34 -29.41 -9.61
C LEU A 12 -19.96 -28.93 -10.08
N ALA A 13 -19.46 -29.44 -11.21
CA ALA A 13 -18.21 -28.96 -11.78
C ALA A 13 -18.25 -27.46 -12.09
N PHE A 14 -19.32 -26.97 -12.74
CA PHE A 14 -19.50 -25.55 -13.03
C PHE A 14 -19.62 -24.69 -11.77
N SER A 15 -20.28 -25.19 -10.72
CA SER A 15 -20.40 -24.46 -9.45
C SER A 15 -19.03 -24.19 -8.82
N GLY A 16 -18.10 -25.16 -8.89
CA GLY A 16 -16.73 -24.98 -8.41
C GLY A 16 -15.97 -23.87 -9.13
N TRP A 17 -16.11 -23.76 -10.46
CA TRP A 17 -15.50 -22.69 -11.25
C TRP A 17 -16.07 -21.32 -10.90
N ILE A 18 -17.40 -21.24 -10.74
CA ILE A 18 -18.08 -19.99 -10.36
C ILE A 18 -17.62 -19.56 -8.97
N THR A 19 -17.65 -20.45 -7.97
CA THR A 19 -17.20 -20.15 -6.61
C THR A 19 -15.72 -19.77 -6.58
N GLY A 20 -14.86 -20.48 -7.31
CA GLY A 20 -13.44 -20.14 -7.44
C GLY A 20 -13.22 -18.74 -8.03
N GLY A 21 -13.95 -18.40 -9.08
CA GLY A 21 -13.91 -17.05 -9.69
C GLY A 21 -14.31 -15.95 -8.72
N VAL A 22 -15.41 -16.16 -7.96
CA VAL A 22 -15.88 -15.21 -6.93
C VAL A 22 -14.84 -15.02 -5.83
N LEU A 23 -14.23 -16.11 -5.34
CA LEU A 23 -13.21 -16.03 -4.29
C LEU A 23 -11.95 -15.33 -4.77
N ILE A 24 -11.46 -15.62 -5.98
CA ILE A 24 -10.30 -14.94 -6.56
C ILE A 24 -10.57 -13.44 -6.72
N TYR A 25 -11.75 -13.08 -7.24
CA TYR A 25 -12.15 -11.69 -7.35
C TYR A 25 -12.16 -10.99 -5.98
N GLY A 26 -12.76 -11.62 -4.97
CA GLY A 26 -12.78 -11.10 -3.60
C GLY A 26 -11.39 -10.93 -3.00
N VAL A 27 -10.49 -11.89 -3.22
CA VAL A 27 -9.08 -11.80 -2.76
C VAL A 27 -8.36 -10.63 -3.43
N ASN A 28 -8.53 -10.44 -4.74
CA ASN A 28 -7.91 -9.33 -5.45
C ASN A 28 -8.42 -7.98 -4.94
N MET A 29 -9.75 -7.84 -4.79
CA MET A 29 -10.34 -6.62 -4.21
C MET A 29 -9.83 -6.32 -2.80
N ASN A 30 -9.75 -7.34 -1.94
CA ASN A 30 -9.23 -7.18 -0.59
C ASN A 30 -7.74 -6.82 -0.58
N ARG A 31 -6.95 -7.38 -1.50
CA ARG A 31 -5.53 -7.04 -1.65
C ARG A 31 -5.34 -5.59 -2.09
N ASP A 32 -6.12 -5.13 -3.05
CA ASP A 32 -6.08 -3.74 -3.53
C ASP A 32 -6.49 -2.77 -2.40
N TYR A 33 -7.54 -3.12 -1.66
CA TYR A 33 -7.97 -2.36 -0.49
C TYR A 33 -6.90 -2.32 0.61
N ALA A 34 -6.29 -3.47 0.94
CA ALA A 34 -5.24 -3.53 1.95
C ALA A 34 -4.02 -2.71 1.56
N THR A 35 -3.61 -2.76 0.28
CA THR A 35 -2.50 -1.97 -0.26
C THR A 35 -2.80 -0.47 -0.15
N LYS A 36 -4.02 -0.06 -0.51
CA LYS A 36 -4.46 1.33 -0.35
C LYS A 36 -4.41 1.77 1.12
N MET A 37 -4.97 0.97 2.03
CA MET A 37 -4.98 1.30 3.46
C MET A 37 -3.58 1.32 4.09
N ALA A 38 -2.66 0.50 3.58
CA ALA A 38 -1.25 0.58 3.98
C ALA A 38 -0.62 1.94 3.59
N GLY A 39 -0.89 2.43 2.38
CA GLY A 39 -0.48 3.77 1.93
C GLY A 39 -1.10 4.90 2.75
N GLU A 40 -2.41 4.80 3.08
CA GLU A 40 -3.08 5.77 3.96
C GLU A 40 -2.50 5.80 5.36
N ASN A 41 -2.24 4.62 5.95
CA ASN A 41 -1.62 4.52 7.26
C ASN A 41 -0.21 5.10 7.27
N ALA A 42 0.58 4.79 6.24
CA ALA A 42 1.93 5.34 6.08
C ALA A 42 1.92 6.87 5.98
N PHE A 43 1.01 7.42 5.17
CA PHE A 43 0.80 8.85 5.07
C PHE A 43 0.46 9.48 6.44
N ASN A 44 -0.49 8.89 7.18
CA ASN A 44 -0.91 9.42 8.48
C ASN A 44 0.20 9.39 9.55
N ILE A 45 1.06 8.36 9.55
CA ILE A 45 2.22 8.30 10.46
C ILE A 45 3.20 9.43 10.16
N ILE A 46 3.48 9.70 8.88
CA ILE A 46 4.37 10.79 8.47
C ILE A 46 3.74 12.14 8.83
N GLU A 47 2.46 12.35 8.50
CA GLU A 47 1.71 13.57 8.83
C GLU A 47 1.75 13.84 10.35
N GLN A 48 1.46 12.83 11.16
CA GLN A 48 1.50 12.96 12.61
C GLN A 48 2.90 13.28 13.12
N SER A 49 3.94 12.71 12.52
CA SER A 49 5.34 12.93 12.91
C SER A 49 5.84 14.32 12.50
N LEU A 50 5.31 14.89 11.41
CA LEU A 50 5.67 16.21 10.88
C LEU A 50 4.72 17.33 11.33
N HIS A 51 3.72 17.05 12.16
CA HIS A 51 2.63 17.99 12.47
C HIS A 51 3.10 19.38 12.95
N ASN A 52 4.24 19.44 13.66
CA ASN A 52 4.82 20.69 14.18
C ASN A 52 5.90 21.29 13.27
N ASP A 53 6.20 20.66 12.13
CA ASP A 53 7.21 21.12 11.19
C ASP A 53 6.56 22.04 10.16
N HIS A 54 7.06 23.27 10.06
CA HIS A 54 6.43 24.30 9.22
C HIS A 54 7.28 24.73 8.04
N SER A 55 8.44 24.10 7.84
CA SER A 55 9.29 24.38 6.67
C SER A 55 9.79 23.09 6.05
N GLU A 56 9.84 23.10 4.72
CA GLU A 56 10.38 21.99 3.94
C GLU A 56 11.81 21.60 4.37
N ALA A 57 12.63 22.58 4.76
CA ALA A 57 13.99 22.32 5.24
C ALA A 57 14.02 21.51 6.55
N VAL A 58 13.13 21.84 7.49
CA VAL A 58 13.00 21.09 8.76
C VAL A 58 12.47 19.68 8.50
N ILE A 59 11.49 19.55 7.60
CA ILE A 59 10.92 18.26 7.21
C ILE A 59 12.00 17.36 6.60
N LEU A 60 12.82 17.89 5.68
CA LEU A 60 13.91 17.13 5.07
C LEU A 60 14.97 16.73 6.12
N ALA A 61 15.26 17.60 7.08
CA ALA A 61 16.18 17.29 8.18
C ALA A 61 15.64 16.17 9.08
N ASN A 62 14.35 16.18 9.40
CA ASN A 62 13.71 15.12 10.20
C ASN A 62 13.66 13.79 9.44
N ILE A 63 13.38 13.81 8.14
CA ILE A 63 13.45 12.60 7.30
C ILE A 63 14.87 12.02 7.29
N GLU A 64 15.89 12.87 7.16
CA GLU A 64 17.28 12.45 7.20
C GLU A 64 17.67 11.88 8.56
N LEU A 65 17.21 12.50 9.66
CA LEU A 65 17.40 11.99 11.01
C LEU A 65 16.77 10.59 11.15
N TRP A 66 15.53 10.40 10.72
CA TRP A 66 14.86 9.09 10.80
C TRP A 66 15.60 8.01 10.02
N LYS A 67 16.23 8.36 8.89
CA LYS A 67 17.05 7.41 8.11
C LYS A 67 18.30 7.00 8.87
N GLN A 68 18.89 7.92 9.62
CA GLN A 68 20.05 7.66 10.46
C GLN A 68 19.70 6.85 11.71
N ASP A 69 18.51 7.06 12.28
CA ASP A 69 18.01 6.34 13.46
C ASP A 69 17.66 4.86 13.18
N GLY A 70 17.66 4.45 11.91
CA GLY A 70 17.44 3.06 11.50
C GLY A 70 15.97 2.68 11.35
N TRP A 71 15.59 1.45 11.70
CA TRP A 71 14.26 0.95 11.38
C TRP A 71 13.20 1.48 12.36
N THR A 72 12.55 2.57 11.96
CA THR A 72 11.44 3.21 12.68
C THR A 72 10.12 3.05 11.95
N ALA A 73 9.00 3.35 12.63
CA ALA A 73 7.68 3.38 11.99
C ALA A 73 7.63 4.43 10.87
N GLN A 74 8.36 5.54 11.03
CA GLN A 74 8.48 6.60 10.03
C GLN A 74 9.19 6.10 8.78
N ILE A 75 10.31 5.37 8.94
CA ILE A 75 11.02 4.80 7.79
C ILE A 75 10.20 3.74 7.07
N GLY A 76 9.54 2.84 7.82
CA GLY A 76 8.60 1.89 7.22
C GLY A 76 7.47 2.59 6.44
N SER A 77 6.98 3.72 6.95
CA SER A 77 5.97 4.54 6.29
C SER A 77 6.51 5.25 5.05
N ILE A 78 7.72 5.80 5.11
CA ILE A 78 8.38 6.41 3.94
C ILE A 78 8.55 5.39 2.83
N ILE A 79 9.02 4.18 3.15
CA ILE A 79 9.17 3.08 2.19
C ILE A 79 7.82 2.72 1.55
N THR A 80 6.82 2.51 2.38
CA THR A 80 5.47 2.16 1.91
C THR A 80 4.93 3.24 0.97
N LEU A 81 5.03 4.51 1.34
CA LEU A 81 4.51 5.62 0.55
C LEU A 81 5.31 5.84 -0.74
N CYS A 82 6.64 5.66 -0.72
CA CYS A 82 7.48 5.69 -1.91
C CYS A 82 7.12 4.60 -2.93
N GLN A 83 6.61 3.45 -2.47
CA GLN A 83 6.19 2.34 -3.34
C GLN A 83 4.74 2.50 -3.82
N SER A 84 3.84 3.01 -2.98
CA SER A 84 2.41 3.09 -3.30
C SER A 84 2.00 4.40 -3.99
N ASP A 85 2.46 5.55 -3.48
CA ASP A 85 2.06 6.88 -3.95
C ASP A 85 3.08 7.96 -3.52
N PRO A 86 4.25 8.03 -4.18
CA PRO A 86 5.30 8.98 -3.82
C PRO A 86 4.89 10.45 -4.03
N GLN A 87 3.82 10.72 -4.79
CA GLN A 87 3.38 12.10 -5.03
C GLN A 87 2.74 12.71 -3.79
N ARG A 88 2.25 11.91 -2.83
CA ARG A 88 1.72 12.42 -1.56
C ARG A 88 2.74 13.21 -0.73
N PHE A 89 4.03 12.97 -0.92
CA PHE A 89 5.07 13.80 -0.29
C PHE A 89 4.99 15.28 -0.69
N GLN A 90 4.30 15.62 -1.80
CA GLN A 90 4.08 17.00 -2.22
C GLN A 90 3.29 17.86 -1.22
N GLN A 91 2.64 17.24 -0.23
CA GLN A 91 2.00 17.96 0.87
C GLN A 91 3.01 18.63 1.81
N TRP A 92 4.24 18.12 1.85
CA TRP A 92 5.29 18.57 2.78
C TRP A 92 6.51 19.16 2.07
N VAL A 93 6.84 18.63 0.88
CA VAL A 93 8.06 18.98 0.15
C VAL A 93 7.77 19.27 -1.32
N SER A 94 8.64 20.03 -1.95
CA SER A 94 8.62 20.24 -3.39
C SER A 94 8.94 18.95 -4.15
N ALA A 95 8.35 18.80 -5.35
CA ALA A 95 8.48 17.59 -6.17
C ALA A 95 9.94 17.19 -6.50
N LYS A 96 10.86 18.17 -6.53
CA LYS A 96 12.29 17.93 -6.76
C LYS A 96 12.97 17.11 -5.65
N ASN A 97 12.43 17.10 -4.44
CA ASN A 97 13.02 16.43 -3.28
C ASN A 97 12.49 15.00 -3.07
N ILE A 98 11.40 14.62 -3.73
CA ILE A 98 10.79 13.28 -3.65
C ILE A 98 11.79 12.18 -4.07
N PRO A 99 12.55 12.32 -5.18
CA PRO A 99 13.54 11.30 -5.55
C PRO A 99 14.60 11.09 -4.47
N GLN A 100 14.98 12.14 -3.73
CA GLN A 100 15.95 12.05 -2.64
C GLN A 100 15.38 11.33 -1.42
N ILE A 101 14.13 11.63 -1.05
CA ILE A 101 13.42 10.95 0.05
C ILE A 101 13.36 9.44 -0.24
N CYS A 102 12.98 9.06 -1.45
CA CYS A 102 12.80 7.66 -1.85
C CYS A 102 14.08 6.92 -2.25
N LYS A 103 15.25 7.59 -2.26
CA LYS A 103 16.52 7.03 -2.78
C LYS A 103 17.06 5.82 -2.00
N GLU A 104 16.65 5.67 -0.74
CA GLU A 104 17.12 4.63 0.18
C GLU A 104 15.97 3.79 0.75
N ALA A 105 14.79 3.93 0.15
CA ALA A 105 13.58 3.26 0.59
C ALA A 105 13.47 1.85 -0.03
N LYS A 106 14.55 1.07 0.02
CA LYS A 106 14.67 -0.28 -0.55
C LYS A 106 14.98 -1.32 0.52
#